data_AF-A0A7N0TKJ4-F1
#
_entry.id   AF-A0A7N0TKJ4-F1
#
_cell.length_a   1.000
_cell.length_b   1.000
_cell.length_c   1.000
_cell.angle_alpha   90.00
_cell.angle_beta   90.00
_cell.angle_gamma   90.00
#
_symmetry.space_group_name_H-M   'P 1'
#
loop_
_entity.id
_entity.type
_entity.pdbx_description
1 polymer ?
#
loop_
_entity_poly.entity_id
_entity_poly.type
_entity_poly.pdbx_seq_one_letter_code
_entity_poly.pdbx_strand_id
1 'polypeptide(L)'
;MASTMSLALLMTATLFIKLLCASSFPAVYADAHSEPLPLFTLPPTTHAQADSPSNAPAQAPTHHHHHHHYLADSPGQAPASAPTHHPRHHPSHSPAHAPARSPTSLPPRKFVAVQGVVFCKSCKYRGAQTLLDATPLPGAVVKLQCNNTVYPQEVKVTTDKNGYFFIQAPKTVTSYGAHKCKTWLVGSPDKACDQPTDMYGGSTGSYLWLNRRSVAENLPFDLFSAGPFAFEPAKSLSCSR
;
A
#
# COMPACT_ATOMS: atom_id res chain seq x y z
N MET A 1 -59.92 19.10 -7.54
CA MET A 1 -59.81 18.13 -6.43
C MET A 1 -58.88 16.98 -6.82
N ALA A 2 -57.60 17.26 -7.06
CA ALA A 2 -56.62 16.25 -7.50
C ALA A 2 -55.27 16.31 -6.76
N SER A 3 -55.15 17.17 -5.75
CA SER A 3 -53.86 17.41 -5.06
C SER A 3 -53.74 16.74 -3.69
N THR A 4 -54.81 16.15 -3.16
CA THR A 4 -54.83 15.54 -1.81
C THR A 4 -54.56 14.04 -1.82
N MET A 5 -54.73 13.35 -2.95
CA MET A 5 -54.50 11.89 -3.02
C MET A 5 -53.02 11.50 -3.08
N SER A 6 -52.12 12.42 -3.44
CA SER A 6 -50.67 12.14 -3.56
C SER A 6 -49.97 12.06 -2.21
N LEU A 7 -50.32 12.93 -1.25
CA LEU A 7 -49.73 12.91 0.09
C LEU A 7 -50.15 11.68 0.91
N ALA A 8 -51.39 11.22 0.76
CA ALA A 8 -51.88 10.04 1.48
C ALA A 8 -51.15 8.76 1.05
N LEU A 9 -50.78 8.64 -0.23
CA LEU A 9 -50.03 7.50 -0.77
C LEU A 9 -48.55 7.50 -0.31
N LEU A 10 -47.94 8.69 -0.20
CA LEU A 10 -46.56 8.85 0.30
C LEU A 10 -46.45 8.53 1.79
N MET A 11 -47.46 8.91 2.59
CA MET A 11 -47.50 8.67 4.03
C MET A 11 -47.74 7.18 4.37
N THR A 12 -48.57 6.48 3.60
CA THR A 12 -48.78 5.04 3.80
C THR A 12 -47.56 4.22 3.39
N ALA A 13 -46.87 4.59 2.30
CA ALA A 13 -45.65 3.92 1.86
C ALA A 13 -44.50 4.04 2.89
N THR A 14 -44.33 5.20 3.53
CA THR A 14 -43.30 5.37 4.57
C THR A 14 -43.62 4.62 5.86
N LEU A 15 -44.90 4.52 6.24
CA LEU A 15 -45.31 3.77 7.42
C LEU A 15 -45.13 2.25 7.21
N PHE A 16 -45.43 1.72 6.02
CA PHE A 16 -45.18 0.32 5.69
C PHE A 16 -43.70 -0.05 5.67
N ILE A 17 -42.81 0.83 5.16
CA ILE A 17 -41.37 0.59 5.18
C ILE A 17 -40.82 0.56 6.62
N LYS A 18 -41.32 1.43 7.51
CA LYS A 18 -40.92 1.40 8.93
C LYS A 18 -41.46 0.16 9.66
N LEU A 19 -42.66 -0.31 9.31
CA LEU A 19 -43.25 -1.49 9.95
C LEU A 19 -42.57 -2.80 9.53
N LEU A 20 -42.06 -2.88 8.30
CA LEU A 20 -41.30 -4.04 7.80
C LEU A 20 -39.87 -4.15 8.37
N CYS A 21 -39.25 -3.04 8.83
CA CYS A 21 -37.92 -3.08 9.43
C CYS A 21 -37.91 -3.48 10.92
N ALA A 22 -39.08 -3.52 11.60
CA ALA A 22 -39.15 -3.73 13.04
C ALA A 22 -39.35 -5.20 13.48
N SER A 23 -39.54 -6.14 12.55
CA SER A 23 -40.03 -7.49 12.89
C SER A 23 -39.05 -8.65 12.64
N SER A 24 -37.74 -8.42 12.51
CA SER A 24 -36.80 -9.53 12.29
C SER A 24 -35.42 -9.32 12.89
N PHE A 25 -35.35 -9.36 14.23
CA PHE A 25 -34.16 -9.84 14.94
C PHE A 25 -34.61 -10.68 16.15
N PRO A 26 -34.62 -12.03 16.06
CA PRO A 26 -34.66 -12.85 17.25
C PRO A 26 -33.33 -12.70 17.99
N ALA A 27 -33.43 -12.32 19.26
CA ALA A 27 -32.34 -12.36 20.23
C ALA A 27 -31.87 -13.81 20.38
N VAL A 28 -30.71 -14.14 19.83
CA VAL A 28 -30.00 -15.38 20.15
C VAL A 28 -29.06 -15.08 21.30
N TYR A 29 -29.55 -15.41 22.49
CA TYR A 29 -28.76 -15.63 23.69
C TYR A 29 -28.01 -16.95 23.51
N ALA A 30 -26.69 -16.94 23.59
CA ALA A 30 -25.89 -18.15 23.75
C ALA A 30 -24.70 -17.81 24.66
N ASP A 31 -24.87 -18.18 25.92
CA ASP A 31 -23.81 -18.45 26.88
C ASP A 31 -22.73 -19.33 26.23
N ALA A 32 -21.50 -18.84 26.23
CA ALA A 32 -20.31 -19.66 26.01
C ALA A 32 -19.33 -19.39 27.14
N HIS A 33 -19.29 -20.38 28.02
CA HIS A 33 -18.40 -20.55 29.15
C HIS A 33 -16.98 -20.04 28.91
N SER A 34 -16.54 -19.23 29.86
CA SER A 34 -15.15 -18.93 30.17
C SER A 34 -14.41 -20.22 30.57
N GLU A 35 -13.55 -20.71 29.68
CA GLU A 35 -12.50 -21.67 30.01
C GLU A 35 -11.12 -20.98 29.91
N PRO A 36 -10.31 -20.91 30.98
CA PRO A 36 -8.98 -20.33 30.94
C PRO A 36 -7.98 -21.29 30.28
N LEU A 37 -7.38 -20.87 29.18
CA LEU A 37 -6.26 -21.58 28.54
C LEU A 37 -5.00 -21.54 29.44
N PRO A 38 -4.19 -22.61 29.45
CA PRO A 38 -3.08 -22.78 30.37
C PRO A 38 -1.90 -21.86 30.04
N LEU A 39 -1.24 -21.40 31.10
CA LEU A 39 0.04 -20.68 31.09
C LEU A 39 1.10 -21.52 30.35
N PHE A 40 1.60 -21.02 29.22
CA PHE A 40 2.84 -21.52 28.64
C PHE A 40 4.02 -20.97 29.46
N THR A 41 4.57 -21.81 30.32
CA THR A 41 5.87 -21.60 30.96
C THR A 41 6.98 -21.75 29.92
N LEU A 42 7.73 -20.68 29.68
CA LEU A 42 8.96 -20.70 28.88
C LEU A 42 10.06 -21.47 29.66
N PRO A 43 10.84 -22.35 29.01
CA PRO A 43 12.00 -22.98 29.62
C PRO A 43 13.16 -21.98 29.80
N PRO A 44 14.02 -22.18 30.82
CA PRO A 44 15.14 -21.29 31.09
C PRO A 44 16.24 -21.47 30.03
N THR A 45 16.53 -20.41 29.27
CA THR A 45 17.72 -20.33 28.43
C THR A 45 18.95 -20.03 29.30
N THR A 46 19.68 -21.07 29.68
CA THR A 46 21.11 -21.00 30.01
C THR A 46 21.91 -20.95 28.72
N HIS A 47 22.67 -19.89 28.46
CA HIS A 47 23.93 -19.87 27.70
C HIS A 47 24.60 -18.51 27.97
N ALA A 48 25.60 -18.49 28.87
CA ALA A 48 27.03 -18.59 28.56
C ALA A 48 27.63 -17.22 28.19
N GLN A 49 28.41 -16.69 29.13
CA GLN A 49 29.27 -15.52 28.97
C GLN A 49 30.22 -15.72 27.78
N ALA A 50 30.34 -14.69 26.95
CA ALA A 50 31.46 -14.54 26.03
C ALA A 50 32.06 -13.14 26.26
N ASP A 51 33.35 -13.15 26.59
CA ASP A 51 34.17 -11.99 26.90
C ASP A 51 34.28 -10.98 25.74
N SER A 52 34.42 -9.71 26.12
CA SER A 52 34.82 -8.60 25.27
C SER A 52 36.23 -8.79 24.69
N PRO A 53 36.52 -8.14 23.54
CA PRO A 53 37.55 -7.11 23.60
C PRO A 53 37.17 -5.81 22.86
N SER A 54 37.61 -4.71 23.46
CA SER A 54 37.58 -3.33 22.96
C SER A 54 38.73 -3.09 21.98
N ASN A 55 38.47 -2.43 20.84
CA ASN A 55 39.37 -1.43 20.24
C ASN A 55 38.77 -0.69 19.02
N ALA A 56 38.56 0.63 19.19
CA ALA A 56 38.79 1.77 18.27
C ALA A 56 38.12 1.87 16.86
N PRO A 57 37.94 3.12 16.33
CA PRO A 57 36.85 3.46 15.38
C PRO A 57 37.26 3.44 13.90
N ALA A 58 36.36 2.96 13.03
CA ALA A 58 36.51 2.99 11.57
C ALA A 58 35.79 4.19 10.93
N GLN A 59 36.49 4.87 10.02
CA GLN A 59 36.08 6.04 9.25
C GLN A 59 34.98 5.75 8.20
N ALA A 60 34.26 6.81 7.83
CA ALA A 60 33.20 6.84 6.82
C ALA A 60 33.72 6.66 5.38
N PRO A 61 32.92 6.12 4.42
CA PRO A 61 33.34 5.97 3.03
C PRO A 61 33.10 7.26 2.24
N THR A 62 34.15 7.77 1.60
CA THR A 62 34.13 8.89 0.65
C THR A 62 33.85 8.43 -0.78
N HIS A 63 33.03 9.24 -1.47
CA HIS A 63 32.70 9.18 -2.89
C HIS A 63 33.95 9.39 -3.77
N HIS A 64 34.15 8.57 -4.81
CA HIS A 64 35.11 8.87 -5.87
C HIS A 64 34.40 9.17 -7.19
N HIS A 65 34.57 10.40 -7.66
CA HIS A 65 34.28 10.87 -9.02
C HIS A 65 35.54 10.68 -9.89
N HIS A 66 35.38 10.15 -11.10
CA HIS A 66 36.44 10.18 -12.12
C HIS A 66 36.27 11.40 -13.02
N HIS A 67 37.25 12.31 -12.97
CA HIS A 67 37.45 13.42 -13.89
C HIS A 67 38.22 12.96 -15.14
N HIS A 68 37.77 13.42 -16.32
CA HIS A 68 38.51 13.37 -17.57
C HIS A 68 39.53 14.53 -17.62
N HIS A 69 40.79 14.22 -17.93
CA HIS A 69 41.77 15.22 -18.35
C HIS A 69 42.08 15.08 -19.85
N TYR A 70 41.81 16.17 -20.56
CA TYR A 70 42.36 16.49 -21.87
C TYR A 70 43.80 16.99 -21.70
N LEU A 71 44.73 16.52 -22.52
CA LEU A 71 45.95 17.22 -22.91
C LEU A 71 46.26 16.88 -24.37
N ALA A 72 46.53 17.92 -25.16
CA ALA A 72 47.00 17.86 -26.53
C ALA A 72 48.45 18.35 -26.59
N ASP A 73 49.30 17.68 -27.38
CA ASP A 73 50.43 18.33 -28.10
C ASP A 73 50.92 17.45 -29.28
N SER A 74 51.41 18.08 -30.36
CA SER A 74 51.84 17.49 -31.65
C SER A 74 53.38 17.66 -31.86
N PRO A 75 53.98 17.54 -33.07
CA PRO A 75 54.12 16.43 -34.04
C PRO A 75 55.60 16.09 -34.37
N GLY A 76 55.90 14.95 -35.04
CA GLY A 76 57.24 14.73 -35.60
C GLY A 76 57.50 13.44 -36.40
N GLN A 77 57.83 13.62 -37.70
CA GLN A 77 58.58 12.77 -38.66
C GLN A 77 57.90 11.65 -39.50
N ALA A 78 58.02 11.81 -40.83
CA ALA A 78 57.85 10.83 -41.92
C ALA A 78 59.24 10.23 -42.34
N PRO A 79 59.44 9.34 -43.35
CA PRO A 79 58.55 8.82 -44.42
C PRO A 79 58.66 7.30 -44.76
N ALA A 80 57.75 6.87 -45.66
CA ALA A 80 57.63 5.69 -46.54
C ALA A 80 58.67 4.52 -46.53
N SER A 81 58.17 3.27 -46.49
CA SER A 81 58.33 2.24 -47.56
C SER A 81 57.64 0.90 -47.20
N ALA A 82 57.04 0.24 -48.20
CA ALA A 82 56.31 -1.02 -48.12
C ALA A 82 57.23 -2.24 -47.90
N PRO A 83 56.71 -3.35 -47.34
CA PRO A 83 56.75 -4.60 -48.13
C PRO A 83 55.55 -5.57 -47.94
N THR A 84 55.16 -6.13 -49.08
CA THR A 84 54.94 -7.57 -49.32
C THR A 84 53.71 -8.29 -48.75
N HIS A 85 52.89 -8.74 -49.71
CA HIS A 85 51.87 -9.78 -49.62
C HIS A 85 52.32 -11.03 -48.83
N HIS A 86 51.53 -11.40 -47.82
CA HIS A 86 51.39 -12.78 -47.36
C HIS A 86 49.89 -13.10 -47.20
N PRO A 87 49.39 -14.21 -47.77
CA PRO A 87 48.03 -14.64 -47.51
C PRO A 87 47.99 -15.26 -46.11
N ARG A 88 47.53 -14.50 -45.11
CA ARG A 88 47.09 -15.12 -43.86
C ARG A 88 45.75 -15.80 -44.12
N HIS A 89 45.74 -17.12 -44.04
CA HIS A 89 44.52 -17.87 -43.81
C HIS A 89 43.87 -17.36 -42.51
N HIS A 90 42.81 -16.58 -42.65
CA HIS A 90 41.91 -16.30 -41.54
C HIS A 90 41.05 -17.55 -41.33
N PRO A 91 41.01 -18.13 -40.11
CA PRO A 91 39.94 -19.04 -39.76
C PRO A 91 38.64 -18.24 -39.84
N SER A 92 37.78 -18.59 -40.79
CA SER A 92 36.42 -18.08 -40.85
C SER A 92 35.67 -18.60 -39.62
N HIS A 93 35.71 -17.85 -38.52
CA HIS A 93 34.80 -18.05 -37.42
C HIS A 93 33.45 -17.49 -37.85
N SER A 94 32.56 -18.40 -38.25
CA SER A 94 31.13 -18.12 -38.41
C SER A 94 30.62 -17.36 -37.19
N PRO A 95 29.81 -16.29 -37.35
CA PRO A 95 29.23 -15.60 -36.19
C PRO A 95 28.38 -16.60 -35.42
N ALA A 96 28.79 -16.93 -34.20
CA ALA A 96 27.98 -17.71 -33.28
C ALA A 96 26.64 -16.97 -33.12
N HIS A 97 25.55 -17.60 -33.54
CA HIS A 97 24.21 -17.08 -33.31
C HIS A 97 24.05 -16.83 -31.81
N ALA A 98 23.77 -15.57 -31.46
CA ALA A 98 23.42 -15.21 -30.09
C ALA A 98 22.25 -16.11 -29.64
N PRO A 99 22.27 -16.64 -28.39
CA PRO A 99 21.17 -17.45 -27.89
C PRO A 99 19.86 -16.69 -28.05
N ALA A 100 18.91 -17.29 -28.78
CA ALA A 100 17.57 -16.76 -28.90
C ALA A 100 16.99 -16.64 -27.47
N ARG A 101 16.77 -15.40 -27.02
CA ARG A 101 16.13 -15.13 -25.72
C ARG A 101 14.75 -15.80 -25.75
N SER A 102 14.54 -16.76 -24.86
CA SER A 102 13.22 -17.34 -24.65
C SER A 102 12.23 -16.22 -24.28
N PRO A 103 10.99 -16.26 -24.81
CA PRO A 103 10.01 -15.23 -24.50
C PRO A 103 9.77 -15.23 -22.99
N THR A 104 10.11 -14.12 -22.34
CA THR A 104 9.81 -13.92 -20.92
C THR A 104 8.30 -13.87 -20.78
N SER A 105 7.70 -14.95 -20.28
CA SER A 105 6.27 -15.00 -19.99
C SER A 105 5.95 -13.97 -18.92
N LEU A 106 5.26 -12.91 -19.31
CA LEU A 106 4.77 -11.90 -18.39
C LEU A 106 3.73 -12.53 -17.43
N PRO A 107 3.73 -12.17 -16.13
CA PRO A 107 2.74 -12.69 -15.19
C PRO A 107 1.30 -12.38 -15.65
N PRO A 108 0.35 -13.31 -15.47
CA PRO A 108 -1.04 -13.10 -15.84
C PRO A 108 -1.66 -11.95 -15.03
N ARG A 109 -2.54 -11.20 -15.69
CA ARG A 109 -3.23 -10.06 -15.09
C ARG A 109 -4.32 -10.55 -14.14
N LYS A 110 -4.36 -9.99 -12.94
CA LYS A 110 -5.41 -10.23 -11.95
C LYS A 110 -6.15 -8.93 -11.64
N PHE A 111 -7.36 -9.05 -11.09
CA PHE A 111 -8.08 -7.90 -10.55
C PHE A 111 -7.34 -7.33 -9.33
N VAL A 112 -7.67 -6.11 -8.95
CA VAL A 112 -7.04 -5.42 -7.82
C VAL A 112 -7.99 -5.38 -6.64
N ALA A 113 -7.54 -5.86 -5.49
CA ALA A 113 -8.17 -5.60 -4.20
C ALA A 113 -7.21 -4.81 -3.31
N VAL A 114 -7.72 -3.92 -2.47
CA VAL A 114 -6.93 -3.10 -1.56
C VAL A 114 -7.47 -3.22 -0.16
N GLN A 115 -6.60 -3.42 0.81
CA GLN A 115 -6.98 -3.45 2.22
C GLN A 115 -6.16 -2.48 3.07
N GLY A 116 -6.69 -2.12 4.23
CA GLY A 116 -5.96 -1.32 5.21
C GLY A 116 -6.79 -1.07 6.45
N VAL A 117 -6.24 -0.25 7.35
CA VAL A 117 -6.90 0.11 8.62
C VAL A 117 -6.83 1.62 8.81
N VAL A 118 -7.89 2.20 9.36
CA VAL A 118 -7.98 3.59 9.77
C VAL A 118 -8.10 3.68 11.28
N PHE A 119 -7.34 4.59 11.86
CA PHE A 119 -7.31 4.86 13.29
C PHE A 119 -7.77 6.28 13.61
N CYS A 120 -8.25 6.46 14.83
CA CYS A 120 -8.33 7.73 15.50
C CYS A 120 -7.14 7.86 16.45
N LYS A 121 -6.30 8.87 16.26
CA LYS A 121 -5.19 9.14 17.16
C LYS A 121 -5.67 9.71 18.49
N SER A 122 -4.95 9.42 19.57
CA SER A 122 -5.19 10.07 20.85
C SER A 122 -4.71 11.53 20.84
N CYS A 123 -5.29 12.33 21.73
CA CYS A 123 -4.90 13.74 21.95
C CYS A 123 -3.42 13.91 22.33
N LYS A 124 -2.88 12.94 23.07
CA LYS A 124 -1.49 12.94 23.56
C LYS A 124 -0.46 13.01 22.43
N TYR A 125 -0.79 12.43 21.27
CA TYR A 125 0.11 12.33 20.12
C TYR A 125 -0.36 13.14 18.90
N ARG A 126 -1.16 14.20 19.13
CA ARG A 126 -1.54 15.15 18.07
C ARG A 126 -0.28 15.71 17.39
N GLY A 127 -0.26 15.72 16.06
CA GLY A 127 0.87 16.16 15.24
C GLY A 127 2.02 15.15 15.08
N ALA A 128 2.11 14.12 15.93
CA ALA A 128 3.17 13.11 15.84
C ALA A 128 2.84 12.00 14.82
N GLN A 129 3.82 11.46 14.10
CA GLN A 129 3.62 10.29 13.24
C GLN A 129 3.66 8.98 14.05
N THR A 130 2.68 8.78 14.93
CA THR A 130 2.56 7.59 15.75
C THR A 130 1.11 7.16 15.94
N LEU A 131 0.93 5.86 16.12
CA LEU A 131 -0.34 5.19 16.41
C LEU A 131 -0.43 4.70 17.86
N LEU A 132 0.46 5.17 18.74
CA LEU A 132 0.36 4.89 20.17
C LEU A 132 -0.94 5.46 20.74
N ASP A 133 -1.63 4.65 21.56
CA ASP A 133 -2.95 4.95 22.14
C ASP A 133 -4.03 5.28 21.08
N ALA A 134 -3.81 4.94 19.81
CA ALA A 134 -4.79 5.14 18.76
C ALA A 134 -5.84 4.01 18.78
N THR A 135 -7.10 4.38 18.55
CA THR A 135 -8.21 3.42 18.49
C THR A 135 -8.60 3.17 17.03
N PRO A 136 -8.99 1.95 16.65
CA PRO A 136 -9.52 1.73 15.31
C PRO A 136 -10.79 2.56 15.10
N LEU A 137 -10.92 3.20 13.93
CA LEU A 137 -12.00 4.13 13.64
C LEU A 137 -13.04 3.48 12.71
N PRO A 138 -14.18 3.03 13.22
CA PRO A 138 -15.25 2.46 12.40
C PRO A 138 -16.01 3.54 11.62
N GLY A 139 -16.50 3.17 10.43
CA GLY A 139 -17.28 4.05 9.56
C GLY A 139 -16.49 5.17 8.86
N ALA A 140 -15.16 5.21 8.99
CA ALA A 140 -14.30 6.13 8.27
C ALA A 140 -14.39 5.90 6.76
N VAL A 141 -14.49 6.97 5.98
CA VAL A 141 -14.62 6.92 4.53
C VAL A 141 -13.22 6.91 3.89
N VAL A 142 -12.95 5.88 3.11
CA VAL A 142 -11.72 5.71 2.34
C VAL A 142 -12.05 5.64 0.85
N LYS A 143 -11.24 6.30 0.04
CA LYS A 143 -11.38 6.34 -1.42
C LYS A 143 -10.19 5.64 -2.08
N LEU A 144 -10.46 4.71 -2.98
CA LEU A 144 -9.52 4.25 -4.00
C LEU A 144 -9.78 5.03 -5.28
N GLN A 145 -8.74 5.62 -5.86
CA GLN A 145 -8.83 6.19 -7.20
C GLN A 145 -7.65 5.73 -8.06
N CYS A 146 -7.97 5.27 -9.26
CA CYS A 146 -7.03 4.73 -10.24
C CYS A 146 -7.05 5.56 -11.52
N ASN A 147 -5.91 6.16 -11.85
CA ASN A 147 -5.75 6.97 -13.06
C ASN A 147 -5.16 6.12 -14.21
N ASN A 148 -5.78 4.97 -14.49
CA ASN A 148 -5.29 4.04 -15.52
C ASN A 148 -5.86 4.32 -16.92
N THR A 149 -7.09 4.84 -16.98
CA THR A 149 -7.81 5.20 -18.21
C THR A 149 -7.97 6.71 -18.33
N VAL A 150 -8.48 7.19 -19.47
CA VAL A 150 -8.82 8.62 -19.70
C VAL A 150 -9.72 9.16 -18.59
N TYR A 151 -10.65 8.34 -18.09
CA TYR A 151 -11.49 8.66 -16.94
C TYR A 151 -10.98 7.99 -15.67
N PRO A 152 -10.67 8.75 -14.60
CA PRO A 152 -10.32 8.18 -13.31
C PRO A 152 -11.41 7.24 -12.79
N GLN A 153 -11.01 6.06 -12.35
CA GLN A 153 -11.92 5.11 -11.71
C GLN A 153 -11.89 5.34 -10.21
N GLU A 154 -13.03 5.62 -9.58
CA GLU A 154 -13.15 5.94 -8.15
C GLU A 154 -14.10 4.96 -7.44
N VAL A 155 -13.70 4.47 -6.27
CA VAL A 155 -14.53 3.67 -5.37
C VAL A 155 -14.35 4.18 -3.95
N LYS A 156 -15.45 4.39 -3.23
CA LYS A 156 -15.46 4.76 -1.81
C LYS A 156 -16.07 3.64 -0.98
N VAL A 157 -15.47 3.37 0.17
CA VAL A 157 -15.99 2.43 1.17
C VAL A 157 -15.89 3.04 2.56
N THR A 158 -16.61 2.46 3.50
CA THR A 158 -16.49 2.76 4.92
C THR A 158 -15.76 1.64 5.65
N THR A 159 -15.01 1.97 6.69
CA THR A 159 -14.36 0.97 7.54
C THR A 159 -15.36 0.20 8.40
N ASP A 160 -14.99 -1.03 8.74
CA ASP A 160 -15.75 -1.89 9.65
C ASP A 160 -15.50 -1.54 11.13
N LYS A 161 -16.05 -2.36 12.04
CA LYS A 161 -15.90 -2.21 13.50
C LYS A 161 -14.45 -2.17 14.00
N ASN A 162 -13.51 -2.74 13.27
CA ASN A 162 -12.09 -2.78 13.58
C ASN A 162 -11.31 -1.69 12.84
N GLY A 163 -12.00 -0.70 12.26
CA GLY A 163 -11.38 0.31 11.41
C GLY A 163 -10.81 -0.24 10.10
N TYR A 164 -11.09 -1.51 9.76
CA TYR A 164 -10.55 -2.16 8.58
C TYR A 164 -11.39 -1.81 7.35
N PHE A 165 -10.75 -1.60 6.21
CA PHE A 165 -11.42 -1.46 4.92
C PHE A 165 -10.88 -2.46 3.91
N PHE A 166 -11.76 -2.89 3.02
CA PHE A 166 -11.45 -3.70 1.86
C PHE A 166 -12.17 -3.13 0.63
N ILE A 167 -11.41 -2.81 -0.42
CA ILE A 167 -11.92 -2.21 -1.65
C ILE A 167 -11.58 -3.14 -2.81
N GLN A 168 -12.58 -3.57 -3.55
CA GLN A 168 -12.36 -4.15 -4.87
C GLN A 168 -12.34 -3.03 -5.91
N ALA A 169 -11.26 -2.93 -6.67
CA ALA A 169 -11.19 -1.98 -7.76
C ALA A 169 -12.21 -2.36 -8.86
N PRO A 170 -12.67 -1.40 -9.69
CA PRO A 170 -13.51 -1.71 -10.82
C PRO A 170 -12.83 -2.74 -11.74
N LYS A 171 -13.62 -3.62 -12.38
CA LYS A 171 -13.12 -4.72 -13.21
C LYS A 171 -12.24 -4.27 -14.40
N THR A 172 -12.25 -2.98 -14.72
CA THR A 172 -11.39 -2.35 -15.74
C THR A 172 -9.95 -2.13 -15.27
N VAL A 173 -9.69 -2.22 -13.95
CA VAL A 173 -8.37 -2.08 -13.34
C VAL A 173 -7.79 -3.46 -13.06
N THR A 174 -6.60 -3.70 -13.60
CA THR A 174 -5.82 -4.93 -13.37
C THR A 174 -4.55 -4.61 -12.60
N SER A 175 -3.84 -5.65 -12.13
CA SER A 175 -2.57 -5.52 -11.39
C SER A 175 -1.52 -4.68 -12.11
N TYR A 176 -1.55 -4.63 -13.44
CA TYR A 176 -0.66 -3.77 -14.24
C TYR A 176 -0.95 -2.28 -14.06
N GLY A 177 -2.22 -1.91 -13.84
CA GLY A 177 -2.64 -0.53 -13.58
C GLY A 177 -2.57 -0.13 -12.11
N ALA A 178 -2.28 -1.07 -11.19
CA ALA A 178 -2.30 -0.84 -9.76
C ALA A 178 -1.33 0.26 -9.29
N HIS A 179 -0.19 0.41 -9.97
CA HIS A 179 0.80 1.45 -9.66
C HIS A 179 0.28 2.89 -9.94
N LYS A 180 -0.81 3.03 -10.71
CA LYS A 180 -1.50 4.30 -10.96
C LYS A 180 -2.68 4.53 -10.01
N CYS A 181 -2.91 3.60 -9.10
CA CYS A 181 -3.92 3.70 -8.07
C CYS A 181 -3.33 4.27 -6.80
N LYS A 182 -4.14 5.06 -6.11
CA LYS A 182 -3.83 5.58 -4.79
C LYS A 182 -5.07 5.48 -3.90
N THR A 183 -4.84 5.49 -2.60
CA THR A 183 -5.90 5.49 -1.59
C THR A 183 -5.85 6.76 -0.76
N TRP A 184 -7.01 7.34 -0.49
CA TRP A 184 -7.16 8.57 0.26
C TRP A 184 -8.12 8.38 1.42
N LEU A 185 -7.76 8.98 2.54
CA LEU A 185 -8.63 9.19 3.67
C LEU A 185 -9.54 10.38 3.37
N VAL A 186 -10.85 10.15 3.36
CA VAL A 186 -11.82 11.17 2.90
C VAL A 186 -12.52 11.85 4.07
N GLY A 187 -13.01 11.07 5.04
CA GLY A 187 -13.79 11.62 6.14
C GLY A 187 -14.00 10.65 7.28
N SER A 188 -14.31 11.20 8.45
CA SER A 188 -14.61 10.45 9.67
C SER A 188 -16.08 10.64 10.03
N PRO A 189 -16.76 9.59 10.56
CA PRO A 189 -18.08 9.73 11.15
C PRO A 189 -18.04 10.37 12.55
N ASP A 190 -16.89 10.31 13.23
CA ASP A 190 -16.71 10.83 14.58
C ASP A 190 -16.27 12.30 14.55
N LYS A 191 -17.11 13.17 15.12
CA LYS A 191 -16.84 14.62 15.24
C LYS A 191 -15.75 14.95 16.24
N ALA A 192 -15.42 14.05 17.16
CA ALA A 192 -14.27 14.19 18.04
C ALA A 192 -12.96 13.81 17.34
N CYS A 193 -13.02 13.14 16.19
CA CYS A 193 -11.87 12.62 15.45
C CYS A 193 -12.02 12.78 13.95
N ASP A 194 -12.08 14.02 13.48
CA ASP A 194 -12.42 14.37 12.11
C ASP A 194 -11.31 15.08 11.33
N GLN A 195 -10.15 15.32 11.95
CA GLN A 195 -9.06 16.05 11.31
C GLN A 195 -8.20 15.08 10.49
N PRO A 196 -8.28 15.06 9.15
CA PRO A 196 -7.47 14.14 8.35
C PRO A 196 -5.99 14.45 8.52
N THR A 197 -5.17 13.40 8.60
CA THR A 197 -3.71 13.50 8.61
C THR A 197 -3.13 12.92 7.33
N ASP A 198 -1.87 13.27 7.04
CA ASP A 198 -1.12 12.66 5.93
C ASP A 198 -0.29 11.43 6.35
N MET A 199 -0.66 10.79 7.46
CA MET A 199 0.06 9.61 7.93
C MET A 199 -0.03 8.49 6.88
N TYR A 200 1.11 7.97 6.44
CA TYR A 200 1.24 7.02 5.33
C TYR A 200 0.59 7.47 4.01
N GLY A 201 0.52 8.78 3.76
CA GLY A 201 -0.11 9.35 2.56
C GLY A 201 -1.63 9.39 2.65
N GLY A 202 -2.21 9.41 3.85
CA GLY A 202 -3.66 9.43 4.03
C GLY A 202 -4.36 10.58 3.31
N SER A 203 -3.83 11.80 3.35
CA SER A 203 -4.47 12.97 2.72
C SER A 203 -3.92 13.29 1.33
N THR A 204 -2.63 13.01 1.08
CA THR A 204 -1.98 13.24 -0.23
C THR A 204 -2.19 12.10 -1.21
N GLY A 205 -2.53 10.91 -0.72
CA GLY A 205 -2.78 9.71 -1.50
C GLY A 205 -1.67 8.67 -1.35
N SER A 206 -2.00 7.55 -0.73
CA SER A 206 -1.09 6.45 -0.43
C SER A 206 -0.95 5.50 -1.62
N TYR A 207 0.29 5.15 -1.96
CA TYR A 207 0.57 4.13 -2.96
C TYR A 207 0.22 2.73 -2.44
N LEU A 208 -0.18 1.86 -3.37
CA LEU A 208 -0.52 0.48 -3.07
C LEU A 208 0.74 -0.38 -2.98
N TRP A 209 0.87 -1.18 -1.91
CA TRP A 209 1.91 -2.20 -1.83
C TRP A 209 1.33 -3.61 -2.02
N LEU A 210 1.93 -4.39 -2.91
CA LEU A 210 1.46 -5.76 -3.18
C LEU A 210 1.74 -6.67 -1.98
N ASN A 211 0.70 -7.33 -1.48
CA ASN A 211 0.84 -8.39 -0.50
C ASN A 211 1.31 -9.66 -1.20
N ARG A 212 2.59 -10.02 -1.04
CA ARG A 212 3.17 -11.19 -1.70
C ARG A 212 2.48 -12.51 -1.33
N ARG A 213 1.80 -12.58 -0.17
CA ARG A 213 1.03 -13.77 0.22
C ARG A 213 -0.17 -14.02 -0.70
N SER A 214 -0.89 -12.99 -1.14
CA SER A 214 -2.02 -13.18 -2.06
C SER A 214 -1.60 -13.72 -3.43
N VAL A 215 -0.37 -13.38 -3.85
CA VAL A 215 0.21 -13.91 -5.07
C VAL A 215 0.46 -15.41 -4.93
N ALA A 216 0.94 -15.84 -3.77
CA ALA A 216 1.16 -17.26 -3.46
C ALA A 216 -0.15 -18.05 -3.31
N GLU A 217 -1.21 -17.43 -2.76
CA GLU A 217 -2.52 -18.05 -2.52
C GLU A 217 -3.38 -18.23 -3.78
N ASN A 218 -2.92 -17.81 -4.97
CA ASN A 218 -3.64 -17.93 -6.25
C ASN A 218 -5.08 -17.37 -6.23
N LEU A 219 -5.29 -16.29 -5.48
CA LEU A 219 -6.56 -15.58 -5.47
C LEU A 219 -6.92 -15.01 -6.85
N PRO A 220 -8.23 -14.82 -7.15
CA PRO A 220 -8.70 -14.21 -8.41
C PRO A 220 -8.34 -12.72 -8.53
N PHE A 221 -7.77 -12.13 -7.48
CA PHE A 221 -7.24 -10.78 -7.42
C PHE A 221 -5.86 -10.77 -6.76
N ASP A 222 -5.07 -9.76 -7.09
CA ASP A 222 -3.89 -9.40 -6.30
C ASP A 222 -4.34 -8.49 -5.15
N LEU A 223 -3.97 -8.85 -3.93
CA LEU A 223 -4.25 -8.07 -2.74
C LEU A 223 -3.13 -7.07 -2.52
N PHE A 224 -3.48 -5.80 -2.53
CA PHE A 224 -2.60 -4.72 -2.14
C PHE A 224 -3.00 -4.25 -0.76
N SER A 225 -2.07 -3.61 -0.05
CA SER A 225 -2.44 -2.89 1.16
C SER A 225 -2.07 -1.40 1.07
N ALA A 226 -2.71 -0.61 1.94
CA ALA A 226 -2.71 0.84 1.97
C ALA A 226 -2.78 1.33 3.44
N GLY A 227 -2.08 2.42 3.78
CA GLY A 227 -2.02 2.96 5.16
C GLY A 227 -0.94 2.35 6.08
N PRO A 228 -1.21 2.12 7.37
CA PRO A 228 -2.42 2.49 8.11
C PRO A 228 -2.70 3.99 8.06
N PHE A 229 -3.97 4.39 8.02
CA PHE A 229 -4.34 5.81 8.01
C PHE A 229 -4.79 6.29 9.37
N ALA A 230 -4.80 7.60 9.59
CA ALA A 230 -5.31 8.16 10.82
C ALA A 230 -6.00 9.51 10.64
N PHE A 231 -7.04 9.71 11.45
CA PHE A 231 -7.52 11.03 11.83
C PHE A 231 -6.87 11.47 13.14
N GLU A 232 -6.71 12.77 13.27
CA GLU A 232 -6.42 13.42 14.54
C GLU A 232 -7.72 13.84 15.24
N PRO A 233 -7.66 14.02 16.58
CA PRO A 233 -8.75 14.61 17.31
C PRO A 233 -9.11 15.97 16.72
N ALA A 234 -10.41 16.27 16.66
CA ALA A 234 -10.95 17.47 16.06
C ALA A 234 -10.28 18.73 16.58
N LYS A 235 -10.13 19.74 15.72
CA LYS A 235 -9.53 21.03 16.11
C LYS A 235 -10.28 21.73 17.24
N SER A 236 -11.60 21.53 17.31
CA SER A 236 -12.45 22.03 18.40
C SER A 236 -12.16 21.35 19.74
N LEU A 237 -11.54 20.17 19.73
CA LEU A 237 -11.20 19.42 20.93
C LEU A 237 -9.86 19.94 21.48
N SER A 238 -9.91 20.53 22.67
CA SER A 238 -8.73 20.98 23.40
C SER A 238 -7.99 19.76 23.95
N CYS A 239 -6.88 19.38 23.31
CA CYS A 239 -5.98 18.38 23.85
C CYS A 239 -5.08 19.04 24.90
N SER A 240 -5.23 18.68 26.17
CA SER A 240 -4.24 19.03 27.20
C SER A 240 -2.93 18.28 26.91
N ARG A 241 -1.82 19.01 26.95
CA ARG A 241 -0.47 18.47 26.69
C ARG A 241 0.07 17.73 27.90
#